data_AF-A0A1E5VZZ6-F1
#
_entry.id   AF-A0A1E5VZZ6-F1
#
_cell.length_a   1.000
_cell.length_b   1.000
_cell.length_c   1.000
_cell.angle_alpha   90.00
_cell.angle_beta   90.00
_cell.angle_gamma   90.00
#
_symmetry.space_group_name_H-M   'P 1'
#
loop_
_entity.id
_entity.type
_entity.pdbx_description
1 polymer ?
#
loop_
_entity_poly.entity_id
_entity_poly.type
_entity_poly.pdbx_seq_one_letter_code
_entity_poly.pdbx_strand_id
1 'polypeptide(L)'
;MLETAAASSPRAAAAAAAAGAAAAAASASAAVSSPRRGGGAGHHHRRWAPVPYRACLVALWLVGFALVFLWQSTSMGRVRLYTRPPMPKRAAEASMGQWVASPPVYDLREFGAVGNGRTVNTAAFEAAVAAIDERGGGRLTVPAGRWLTAPFNLTSRMTLFLAAGAEILGIQLMRSSNIIISNITLRDSPFWTLHTYDCKNVTISETTILAPIAGAPNTDGIDPDSCENVVIKNCYISVGDDGIAIKSGWDQYGIAYGRPSANIIIQNVVIRSMVSAGVSIGSEMSGGVSDVLVENVHVWDSRRGVRIKTAPGRGAYVSNIAYRNISLENVRVGIVIKTDYNEHPDEGFDPKAVPIIENISYTSIHGHRVRVPVRIQGSAEIPVKNVTFHDMSVGIVDRKNHVFQCSFVQGQVIGYVFPVPCKNLDQYNERRELVKQSTFQNISDIDYSF
;
A
#
# COMPACT_ATOMS: atom_id res chain seq x y z
N MET A 1 26.24 -45.61 -27.40
CA MET A 1 25.45 -46.51 -28.27
C MET A 1 24.00 -46.38 -27.85
N LEU A 2 23.08 -46.27 -28.81
CA LEU A 2 21.60 -46.19 -28.66
C LEU A 2 21.10 -44.93 -27.90
N GLU A 3 20.26 -44.01 -28.41
CA GLU A 3 18.98 -44.10 -29.18
C GLU A 3 17.85 -44.79 -28.41
N THR A 4 16.56 -44.40 -28.40
CA THR A 4 15.76 -43.18 -28.75
C THR A 4 14.51 -43.21 -27.81
N ALA A 5 13.52 -42.30 -27.73
CA ALA A 5 13.02 -41.12 -28.46
C ALA A 5 12.59 -40.04 -27.41
N ALA A 6 12.32 -38.75 -27.66
CA ALA A 6 11.78 -37.95 -28.77
C ALA A 6 10.23 -37.91 -28.89
N ALA A 7 9.62 -36.85 -28.35
CA ALA A 7 8.27 -36.36 -28.67
C ALA A 7 8.28 -34.81 -28.64
N SER A 8 7.77 -34.17 -29.69
CA SER A 8 7.84 -32.72 -29.92
C SER A 8 6.46 -32.11 -30.12
N SER A 9 6.32 -30.79 -29.92
CA SER A 9 5.10 -30.05 -30.27
C SER A 9 5.44 -28.60 -30.68
N PRO A 10 5.04 -28.12 -31.88
CA PRO A 10 5.39 -26.80 -32.39
C PRO A 10 4.28 -25.73 -32.25
N ARG A 11 4.66 -24.47 -32.51
CA ARG A 11 3.85 -23.23 -32.39
C ARG A 11 2.91 -22.96 -33.60
N ALA A 12 1.96 -22.04 -33.33
CA ALA A 12 1.49 -20.92 -34.18
C ALA A 12 0.21 -21.05 -35.05
N ALA A 13 -0.84 -20.37 -34.56
CA ALA A 13 -1.67 -19.33 -35.22
C ALA A 13 -2.24 -19.51 -36.66
N ALA A 14 -3.57 -19.37 -36.79
CA ALA A 14 -4.27 -18.49 -37.76
C ALA A 14 -5.79 -18.40 -37.45
N ALA A 15 -6.48 -17.41 -38.02
CA ALA A 15 -7.88 -17.07 -37.73
C ALA A 15 -8.84 -17.26 -38.94
N ALA A 16 -10.14 -17.43 -38.66
CA ALA A 16 -11.27 -17.23 -39.58
C ALA A 16 -12.59 -17.27 -38.77
N ALA A 17 -13.73 -16.71 -39.19
CA ALA A 17 -14.04 -15.55 -40.03
C ALA A 17 -15.55 -15.27 -39.84
N ALA A 18 -16.00 -14.00 -39.82
CA ALA A 18 -17.42 -13.66 -39.70
C ALA A 18 -17.90 -12.83 -40.90
N ALA A 19 -18.88 -13.35 -41.63
CA ALA A 19 -19.76 -12.59 -42.53
C ALA A 19 -21.02 -12.14 -41.75
N GLY A 20 -21.81 -11.14 -42.16
CA GLY A 20 -21.76 -10.27 -43.34
C GLY A 20 -23.00 -9.33 -43.36
N ALA A 21 -23.26 -8.68 -44.51
CA ALA A 21 -24.31 -7.67 -44.78
C ALA A 21 -24.09 -6.29 -44.09
N ALA A 22 -23.84 -5.17 -44.79
CA ALA A 22 -24.54 -4.53 -45.92
C ALA A 22 -25.94 -4.02 -45.53
N ALA A 23 -26.28 -2.71 -45.44
CA ALA A 23 -26.02 -1.50 -46.25
C ALA A 23 -27.26 -1.06 -47.04
N ALA A 24 -27.80 0.11 -46.68
CA ALA A 24 -28.68 0.98 -47.48
C ALA A 24 -28.53 2.39 -46.87
N ALA A 25 -28.15 3.50 -47.51
CA ALA A 25 -28.32 4.05 -48.87
C ALA A 25 -29.09 5.38 -48.75
N ALA A 26 -28.43 6.49 -49.15
CA ALA A 26 -29.00 7.72 -49.74
C ALA A 26 -29.96 8.58 -48.87
N SER A 27 -30.14 9.90 -49.00
CA SER A 27 -29.50 11.01 -49.76
C SER A 27 -29.95 12.34 -49.08
N ALA A 28 -29.62 13.58 -49.48
CA ALA A 28 -29.00 14.13 -50.70
C ALA A 28 -28.09 15.34 -50.37
N SER A 29 -28.30 16.52 -50.97
CA SER A 29 -27.46 17.72 -50.87
C SER A 29 -28.26 19.05 -50.91
N ALA A 30 -27.54 20.15 -50.59
CA ALA A 30 -27.72 21.52 -51.10
C ALA A 30 -28.60 22.57 -50.35
N ALA A 31 -27.89 23.55 -49.78
CA ALA A 31 -27.89 24.98 -50.15
C ALA A 31 -29.03 25.98 -49.75
N VAL A 32 -28.62 26.95 -48.91
CA VAL A 32 -28.65 28.43 -49.17
C VAL A 32 -29.97 29.24 -49.10
N SER A 33 -29.85 30.39 -48.41
CA SER A 33 -30.58 31.69 -48.56
C SER A 33 -31.92 31.98 -47.85
N SER A 34 -31.85 33.02 -46.99
CA SER A 34 -32.86 34.06 -46.68
C SER A 34 -32.97 35.04 -47.89
N PRO A 35 -34.00 35.92 -48.13
CA PRO A 35 -34.72 36.72 -47.11
C PRO A 35 -36.15 37.31 -47.40
N ARG A 36 -36.64 38.10 -46.43
CA ARG A 36 -37.26 39.48 -46.57
C ARG A 36 -38.79 39.71 -46.66
N ARG A 37 -39.15 40.91 -46.11
CA ARG A 37 -40.38 41.75 -46.25
C ARG A 37 -41.64 41.23 -45.53
N GLY A 38 -42.56 42.06 -45.01
CA GLY A 38 -42.71 43.53 -44.83
C GLY A 38 -44.06 43.75 -44.09
N GLY A 39 -44.40 44.80 -43.34
CA GLY A 39 -44.27 46.25 -43.53
C GLY A 39 -45.54 46.94 -42.92
N GLY A 40 -45.47 48.25 -42.62
CA GLY A 40 -46.57 49.09 -42.13
C GLY A 40 -46.89 48.98 -40.62
N ALA A 41 -47.42 49.98 -39.89
CA ALA A 41 -47.51 51.44 -39.98
C ALA A 41 -48.50 51.88 -38.86
N GLY A 42 -48.34 53.08 -38.26
CA GLY A 42 -49.39 53.71 -37.43
C GLY A 42 -49.03 53.95 -35.95
N HIS A 43 -49.07 55.22 -35.53
CA HIS A 43 -48.77 55.67 -34.16
C HIS A 43 -49.95 55.55 -33.19
N HIS A 44 -49.66 55.28 -31.91
CA HIS A 44 -50.34 55.94 -30.79
C HIS A 44 -49.39 56.18 -29.61
N HIS A 45 -49.19 57.44 -29.22
CA HIS A 45 -48.41 57.80 -28.04
C HIS A 45 -49.21 57.52 -26.75
N ARG A 46 -48.76 56.57 -25.92
CA ARG A 46 -49.00 56.62 -24.47
C ARG A 46 -47.83 57.34 -23.81
N ARG A 47 -48.10 58.46 -23.14
CA ARG A 47 -47.11 59.16 -22.29
C ARG A 47 -46.73 58.24 -21.12
N TRP A 48 -45.46 57.87 -21.04
CA TRP A 48 -44.88 57.32 -19.81
C TRP A 48 -44.48 58.49 -18.92
N ALA A 49 -44.94 58.51 -17.67
CA ALA A 49 -44.45 59.45 -16.67
C ALA A 49 -42.98 59.15 -16.37
N PRO A 50 -42.10 60.15 -16.20
CA PRO A 50 -40.73 59.90 -15.82
C PRO A 50 -40.68 59.30 -14.41
N VAL A 51 -40.20 58.05 -14.31
CA VAL A 51 -39.91 57.42 -13.03
C VAL A 51 -38.88 58.31 -12.31
N PRO A 52 -39.14 58.80 -11.09
CA PRO A 52 -38.21 59.69 -10.41
C PRO A 52 -36.89 58.95 -10.19
N TYR A 53 -35.76 59.61 -10.48
CA TYR A 53 -34.41 59.04 -10.39
C TYR A 53 -34.14 58.30 -9.07
N ARG A 54 -34.75 58.75 -7.97
CA ARG A 54 -34.71 58.07 -6.66
C ARG A 54 -35.32 56.65 -6.67
N ALA A 55 -36.41 56.41 -7.39
CA ALA A 55 -37.01 55.09 -7.52
C ALA A 55 -36.14 54.13 -8.37
N CYS A 56 -35.50 54.64 -9.43
CA CYS A 56 -34.51 53.88 -10.19
C CYS A 56 -33.27 53.54 -9.34
N LEU A 57 -32.79 54.48 -8.52
CA LEU A 57 -31.71 54.22 -7.56
C LEU A 57 -32.10 53.17 -6.51
N VAL A 58 -33.30 53.26 -5.92
CA VAL A 58 -33.78 52.25 -4.95
C VAL A 58 -33.94 50.88 -5.62
N ALA A 59 -34.46 50.80 -6.84
CA ALA A 59 -34.53 49.55 -7.60
C ALA A 59 -33.14 48.96 -7.88
N LEU A 60 -32.18 49.78 -8.30
CA LEU A 60 -30.77 49.36 -8.48
C LEU A 60 -30.12 48.92 -7.18
N TRP A 61 -30.43 49.58 -6.05
CA TRP A 61 -29.95 49.19 -4.72
C TRP A 61 -30.55 47.86 -4.27
N LEU A 62 -31.85 47.64 -4.48
CA LEU A 62 -32.53 46.38 -4.15
C LEU A 62 -32.04 45.22 -5.03
N VAL A 63 -31.81 45.45 -6.32
CA VAL A 63 -31.21 44.45 -7.22
C VAL A 63 -29.76 44.18 -6.83
N GLY A 64 -28.96 45.20 -6.52
CA GLY A 64 -27.60 45.03 -6.02
C GLY A 64 -27.55 44.25 -4.70
N PHE A 65 -28.44 44.57 -3.76
CA PHE A 65 -28.54 43.87 -2.47
C PHE A 65 -28.99 42.41 -2.65
N ALA A 66 -29.98 42.16 -3.51
CA ALA A 66 -30.42 40.80 -3.86
C ALA A 66 -29.31 40.00 -4.57
N LEU A 67 -28.51 40.63 -5.45
CA LEU A 67 -27.35 40.01 -6.09
C LEU A 67 -26.22 39.72 -5.09
N VAL A 68 -25.97 40.58 -4.12
CA VAL A 68 -25.04 40.30 -3.00
C VAL A 68 -25.56 39.14 -2.15
N PHE A 69 -26.87 39.06 -1.88
CA PHE A 69 -27.45 37.96 -1.11
C PHE A 69 -27.46 36.63 -1.88
N LEU A 70 -27.67 36.66 -3.20
CA LEU A 70 -27.51 35.50 -4.11
C LEU A 70 -26.05 35.07 -4.25
N TRP A 71 -25.12 36.03 -4.33
CA TRP A 71 -23.68 35.75 -4.34
C TRP A 71 -23.23 35.18 -2.99
N GLN A 72 -23.72 35.70 -1.86
CA GLN A 72 -23.47 35.13 -0.54
C GLN A 72 -24.10 33.75 -0.37
N SER A 73 -25.34 33.51 -0.81
CA SER A 73 -25.96 32.18 -0.68
C SER A 73 -25.27 31.12 -1.55
N THR A 74 -24.82 31.49 -2.75
CA THR A 74 -24.03 30.59 -3.63
C THR A 74 -22.57 30.44 -3.20
N SER A 75 -21.96 31.47 -2.60
CA SER A 75 -20.55 31.43 -2.12
C SER A 75 -20.40 30.87 -0.71
N MET A 76 -21.38 31.02 0.18
CA MET A 76 -21.42 30.31 1.46
C MET A 76 -21.72 28.81 1.28
N GLY A 77 -22.22 28.40 0.11
CA GLY A 77 -22.17 27.00 -0.35
C GLY A 77 -20.75 26.47 -0.62
N ARG A 78 -19.71 27.32 -0.55
CA ARG A 78 -18.29 26.97 -0.76
C ARG A 78 -17.34 27.35 0.38
N VAL A 79 -17.80 27.99 1.45
CA VAL A 79 -16.99 28.18 2.67
C VAL A 79 -17.08 26.92 3.54
N ARG A 80 -16.42 25.85 3.09
CA ARG A 80 -16.22 24.64 3.89
C ARG A 80 -15.09 24.90 4.90
N LEU A 81 -15.42 25.65 5.96
CA LEU A 81 -14.65 25.68 7.20
C LEU A 81 -14.30 24.24 7.62
N TYR A 82 -13.13 24.06 8.25
CA TYR A 82 -12.56 22.77 8.68
C TYR A 82 -13.42 22.05 9.74
N THR A 83 -14.62 21.63 9.37
CA THR A 83 -15.26 20.48 10.01
C THR A 83 -14.50 19.25 9.54
N ARG A 84 -14.09 18.41 10.51
CA ARG A 84 -13.55 17.07 10.24
C ARG A 84 -14.39 16.38 9.16
N PRO A 85 -13.81 15.59 8.25
CA PRO A 85 -14.65 14.74 7.40
C PRO A 85 -15.61 13.99 8.32
N PRO A 86 -16.92 13.98 8.03
CA PRO A 86 -17.84 13.20 8.84
C PRO A 86 -17.29 11.78 8.86
N MET A 87 -17.04 11.24 10.06
CA MET A 87 -16.71 9.82 10.19
C MET A 87 -17.72 9.06 9.34
N PRO A 88 -17.31 8.04 8.55
CA PRO A 88 -18.26 7.23 7.81
C PRO A 88 -19.35 6.84 8.80
N LYS A 89 -20.60 7.26 8.54
CA LYS A 89 -21.70 7.06 9.48
C LYS A 89 -21.63 5.59 9.86
N ARG A 90 -21.36 5.29 11.14
CA ARG A 90 -21.28 3.91 11.67
C ARG A 90 -22.42 3.17 11.00
N ALA A 91 -22.07 2.21 10.14
CA ALA A 91 -23.03 1.61 9.21
C ALA A 91 -24.26 1.27 10.05
N ALA A 92 -25.40 1.90 9.72
CA ALA A 92 -26.56 1.89 10.59
C ALA A 92 -26.82 0.43 10.94
N GLU A 93 -26.73 0.09 12.23
CA GLU A 93 -26.72 -1.30 12.67
C GLU A 93 -27.94 -1.97 12.05
N ALA A 94 -27.67 -2.83 11.08
CA ALA A 94 -28.73 -3.47 10.30
C ALA A 94 -29.59 -4.17 11.33
N SER A 95 -30.85 -3.75 11.46
CA SER A 95 -31.74 -4.23 12.49
C SER A 95 -31.66 -5.75 12.48
N MET A 96 -31.32 -6.37 13.63
CA MET A 96 -31.08 -7.81 13.78
C MET A 96 -32.39 -8.61 13.57
N GLY A 97 -32.87 -8.58 12.34
CA GLY A 97 -34.11 -9.12 11.83
C GLY A 97 -33.89 -10.36 10.97
N GLN A 98 -32.85 -11.12 11.30
CA GLN A 98 -32.75 -12.52 10.93
C GLN A 98 -31.84 -13.22 11.93
N TRP A 99 -32.32 -14.32 12.52
CA TRP A 99 -31.47 -15.25 13.22
C TRP A 99 -30.58 -15.94 12.20
N VAL A 100 -29.44 -15.33 11.87
CA VAL A 100 -28.35 -16.05 11.21
C VAL A 100 -27.92 -17.12 12.20
N ALA A 101 -28.31 -18.36 11.94
CA ALA A 101 -27.88 -19.50 12.74
C ALA A 101 -26.36 -19.47 12.84
N SER A 102 -25.82 -19.62 14.05
CA SER A 102 -24.37 -19.62 14.26
C SER A 102 -23.71 -20.58 13.27
N PRO A 103 -22.63 -20.17 12.57
CA PRO A 103 -22.05 -20.99 11.51
C PRO A 103 -21.68 -22.37 12.08
N PRO A 104 -21.94 -23.46 11.33
CA PRO A 104 -21.70 -24.81 11.84
C PRO A 104 -20.29 -24.98 12.40
N VAL A 105 -20.19 -25.53 13.61
CA VAL A 105 -18.92 -25.78 14.28
C VAL A 105 -18.58 -27.25 14.12
N TYR A 106 -17.33 -27.50 13.75
CA TYR A 106 -16.74 -28.81 13.54
C TYR A 106 -15.54 -28.96 14.48
N ASP A 107 -15.33 -30.13 15.08
CA ASP A 107 -14.13 -30.43 15.84
C ASP A 107 -13.21 -31.33 14.99
N LEU A 108 -11.93 -30.96 14.85
CA LEU A 108 -10.99 -31.71 14.03
C LEU A 108 -10.88 -33.21 14.43
N ARG A 109 -11.16 -33.55 15.70
CA ARG A 109 -11.18 -34.94 16.19
C ARG A 109 -12.32 -35.77 15.63
N GLU A 110 -13.42 -35.15 15.23
CA GLU A 110 -14.57 -35.83 14.58
C GLU A 110 -14.17 -36.42 13.21
N PHE A 111 -13.10 -35.90 12.61
CA PHE A 111 -12.51 -36.35 11.35
C PHE A 111 -11.33 -37.32 11.56
N GLY A 112 -11.15 -37.86 12.77
CA GLY A 112 -10.13 -38.87 13.10
C GLY A 112 -8.73 -38.33 13.40
N ALA A 113 -8.57 -37.02 13.58
CA ALA A 113 -7.29 -36.41 13.90
C ALA A 113 -6.81 -36.70 15.34
N VAL A 114 -5.48 -36.76 15.53
CA VAL A 114 -4.83 -37.00 16.82
C VAL A 114 -3.71 -35.98 17.07
N GLY A 115 -3.90 -35.12 18.07
CA GLY A 115 -2.99 -34.02 18.44
C GLY A 115 -1.75 -34.42 19.25
N ASN A 116 -1.10 -35.54 18.90
CA ASN A 116 0.06 -36.10 19.64
C ASN A 116 1.45 -35.68 19.09
N GLY A 117 1.50 -34.84 18.06
CA GLY A 117 2.72 -34.38 17.39
C GLY A 117 3.42 -35.42 16.52
N ARG A 118 2.80 -36.59 16.29
CA ARG A 118 3.37 -37.75 15.57
C ARG A 118 2.45 -38.30 14.47
N THR A 119 1.14 -38.30 14.71
CA THR A 119 0.13 -38.69 13.73
C THR A 119 0.03 -37.61 12.65
N VAL A 120 0.08 -38.01 11.38
CA VAL A 120 -0.16 -37.12 10.24
C VAL A 120 -1.66 -36.90 10.07
N ASN A 121 -2.12 -35.66 10.22
CA ASN A 121 -3.53 -35.29 10.26
C ASN A 121 -4.08 -34.73 8.93
N THR A 122 -3.30 -34.75 7.84
CA THR A 122 -3.66 -34.11 6.56
C THR A 122 -5.05 -34.51 6.07
N ALA A 123 -5.32 -35.83 6.01
CA ALA A 123 -6.62 -36.34 5.55
C ALA A 123 -7.80 -35.92 6.44
N ALA A 124 -7.56 -35.71 7.75
CA ALA A 124 -8.59 -35.22 8.67
C ALA A 124 -8.86 -33.72 8.47
N PHE A 125 -7.83 -32.92 8.19
CA PHE A 125 -7.99 -31.52 7.78
C PHE A 125 -8.73 -31.41 6.44
N GLU A 126 -8.34 -32.20 5.44
CA GLU A 126 -8.98 -32.23 4.12
C GLU A 126 -10.45 -32.64 4.20
N ALA A 127 -10.78 -33.70 4.96
CA ALA A 127 -12.16 -34.12 5.19
C ALA A 127 -12.98 -33.07 5.95
N ALA A 128 -12.40 -32.39 6.93
CA ALA A 128 -13.06 -31.30 7.65
C ALA A 128 -13.33 -30.08 6.76
N VAL A 129 -12.39 -29.72 5.88
CA VAL A 129 -12.57 -28.63 4.90
C VAL A 129 -13.65 -28.99 3.88
N ALA A 130 -13.66 -30.21 3.36
CA ALA A 130 -14.71 -30.68 2.44
C ALA A 130 -16.11 -30.63 3.10
N ALA A 131 -16.23 -31.13 4.33
CA ALA A 131 -17.50 -31.09 5.07
C ALA A 131 -17.97 -29.68 5.45
N ILE A 132 -17.06 -28.70 5.50
CA ILE A 132 -17.37 -27.27 5.65
C ILE A 132 -17.85 -26.66 4.32
N ASP A 133 -17.18 -27.01 3.21
CA ASP A 133 -17.52 -26.50 1.88
C ASP A 133 -18.91 -26.96 1.43
N GLU A 134 -19.21 -28.25 1.58
CA GLU A 134 -20.51 -28.86 1.26
C GLU A 134 -21.68 -28.22 2.00
N ARG A 135 -21.46 -27.73 3.23
CA ARG A 135 -22.49 -27.04 4.04
C ARG A 135 -22.47 -25.52 3.88
N GLY A 136 -21.66 -25.00 2.96
CA GLY A 136 -21.62 -23.60 2.61
C GLY A 136 -20.81 -22.71 3.56
N GLY A 137 -20.01 -23.26 4.47
CA GLY A 137 -19.18 -22.52 5.43
C GLY A 137 -19.33 -23.02 6.87
N GLY A 138 -18.44 -22.58 7.76
CA GLY A 138 -18.38 -23.08 9.14
C GLY A 138 -17.06 -22.77 9.85
N ARG A 139 -16.94 -23.22 11.11
CA ARG A 139 -15.73 -23.09 11.92
C ARG A 139 -15.13 -24.46 12.21
N LEU A 140 -13.91 -24.70 11.72
CA LEU A 140 -13.09 -25.83 12.15
C LEU A 140 -12.36 -25.48 13.45
N THR A 141 -12.66 -26.21 14.51
CA THR A 141 -12.02 -26.07 15.82
C THR A 141 -10.88 -27.07 15.92
N VAL A 142 -9.66 -26.58 16.11
CA VAL A 142 -8.47 -27.38 16.41
C VAL A 142 -8.20 -27.27 17.92
N PRO A 143 -8.46 -28.32 18.72
CA PRO A 143 -8.27 -28.26 20.17
C PRO A 143 -6.79 -28.29 20.56
N ALA A 144 -6.51 -28.10 21.85
CA ALA A 144 -5.14 -28.17 22.38
C ALA A 144 -4.46 -29.50 22.02
N GLY A 145 -3.20 -29.42 21.57
CA GLY A 145 -2.46 -30.55 21.01
C GLY A 145 -1.49 -30.13 19.91
N ARG A 146 -0.64 -31.05 19.49
CA ARG A 146 0.34 -30.85 18.42
C ARG A 146 -0.13 -31.60 17.18
N TRP A 147 -0.46 -30.90 16.11
CA TRP A 147 -1.16 -31.45 14.95
C TRP A 147 -0.23 -31.46 13.75
N LEU A 148 0.60 -32.51 13.67
CA LEU A 148 1.45 -32.73 12.49
C LEU A 148 0.55 -32.92 11.26
N THR A 149 0.83 -32.18 10.20
CA THR A 149 0.08 -32.21 8.94
C THR A 149 1.00 -31.82 7.80
N ALA A 150 0.73 -32.33 6.60
CA ALA A 150 1.21 -31.72 5.36
C ALA A 150 0.37 -30.47 5.04
N PRO A 151 0.75 -29.65 4.05
CA PRO A 151 -0.08 -28.54 3.59
C PRO A 151 -1.48 -29.01 3.17
N PHE A 152 -2.50 -28.25 3.53
CA PHE A 152 -3.90 -28.46 3.14
C PHE A 152 -4.51 -27.11 2.76
N ASN A 153 -5.47 -27.12 1.84
CA ASN A 153 -6.11 -25.89 1.37
C ASN A 153 -7.30 -25.52 2.26
N LEU A 154 -7.52 -24.22 2.45
CA LEU A 154 -8.72 -23.66 3.07
C LEU A 154 -9.80 -23.42 2.00
N THR A 155 -11.08 -23.41 2.40
CA THR A 155 -12.21 -23.04 1.51
C THR A 155 -12.83 -21.68 1.87
N SER A 156 -13.73 -21.19 1.01
CA SER A 156 -14.51 -19.98 1.22
C SER A 156 -15.45 -20.09 2.44
N ARG A 157 -15.65 -18.97 3.15
CA ARG A 157 -16.58 -18.87 4.29
C ARG A 157 -16.25 -19.83 5.46
N MET A 158 -15.00 -20.28 5.57
CA MET A 158 -14.53 -21.03 6.74
C MET A 158 -13.81 -20.15 7.76
N THR A 159 -13.77 -20.61 9.01
CA THR A 159 -12.87 -20.11 10.05
C THR A 159 -12.04 -21.28 10.58
N LEU A 160 -10.72 -21.22 10.46
CA LEU A 160 -9.81 -22.13 11.17
C LEU A 160 -9.52 -21.55 12.55
N PHE A 161 -10.09 -22.14 13.60
CA PHE A 161 -9.95 -21.69 14.98
C PHE A 161 -8.98 -22.61 15.74
N LEU A 162 -7.81 -22.08 16.09
CA LEU A 162 -6.85 -22.74 16.95
C LEU A 162 -7.17 -22.42 18.41
N ALA A 163 -7.45 -23.45 19.23
CA ALA A 163 -7.60 -23.27 20.67
C ALA A 163 -6.25 -22.97 21.34
N ALA A 164 -6.28 -22.42 22.56
CA ALA A 164 -5.07 -22.22 23.35
C ALA A 164 -4.33 -23.56 23.54
N GLY A 165 -3.05 -23.60 23.16
CA GLY A 165 -2.24 -24.83 23.18
C GLY A 165 -2.38 -25.73 21.94
N ALA A 166 -3.04 -25.28 20.87
CA ALA A 166 -3.03 -25.96 19.57
C ALA A 166 -1.82 -25.50 18.72
N GLU A 167 -1.07 -26.45 18.15
CA GLU A 167 0.07 -26.20 17.26
C GLU A 167 -0.14 -26.87 15.88
N ILE A 168 0.01 -26.10 14.79
CA ILE A 168 0.05 -26.57 13.39
C ILE A 168 1.30 -26.01 12.68
N LEU A 169 1.66 -26.57 11.53
CA LEU A 169 2.84 -26.13 10.75
C LEU A 169 2.43 -25.24 9.55
N GLY A 170 2.85 -23.98 9.58
CA GLY A 170 2.86 -23.06 8.43
C GLY A 170 1.52 -22.43 8.02
N ILE A 171 1.58 -21.25 7.39
CA ILE A 171 0.43 -20.56 6.76
C ILE A 171 0.91 -19.82 5.51
N GLN A 172 0.22 -20.01 4.37
CA GLN A 172 0.30 -19.15 3.19
C GLN A 172 -1.11 -18.91 2.66
N LEU A 173 -1.41 -17.69 2.23
CA LEU A 173 -2.70 -17.34 1.63
C LEU A 173 -2.49 -16.75 0.24
N MET A 174 -3.25 -17.24 -0.75
CA MET A 174 -3.10 -16.85 -2.15
C MET A 174 -4.47 -16.54 -2.77
N ARG A 175 -4.54 -15.47 -3.58
CA ARG A 175 -5.70 -15.11 -4.43
C ARG A 175 -7.04 -15.14 -3.69
N SER A 176 -7.04 -14.65 -2.46
CA SER A 176 -8.15 -14.79 -1.49
C SER A 176 -8.65 -13.42 -1.05
N SER A 177 -9.87 -13.33 -0.51
CA SER A 177 -10.43 -12.04 -0.08
C SER A 177 -11.28 -12.11 1.19
N ASN A 178 -11.35 -10.98 1.91
CA ASN A 178 -12.04 -10.86 3.20
C ASN A 178 -11.40 -11.76 4.28
N ILE A 179 -10.10 -11.56 4.47
CA ILE A 179 -9.23 -12.39 5.31
C ILE A 179 -9.05 -11.74 6.68
N ILE A 180 -9.22 -12.50 7.75
CA ILE A 180 -8.88 -12.09 9.11
C ILE A 180 -7.90 -13.12 9.69
N ILE A 181 -6.73 -12.64 10.13
CA ILE A 181 -5.74 -13.42 10.87
C ILE A 181 -5.51 -12.70 12.19
N SER A 182 -5.87 -13.32 13.31
CA SER A 182 -5.83 -12.61 14.60
C SER A 182 -5.59 -13.49 15.81
N ASN A 183 -4.89 -12.94 16.81
CA ASN A 183 -4.66 -13.57 18.12
C ASN A 183 -4.00 -14.96 18.01
N ILE A 184 -2.96 -15.05 17.18
CA ILE A 184 -2.13 -16.25 17.01
C ILE A 184 -0.64 -15.94 17.19
N THR A 185 0.14 -16.95 17.50
CA THR A 185 1.61 -16.86 17.49
C THR A 185 2.16 -17.76 16.39
N LEU A 186 2.96 -17.19 15.48
CA LEU A 186 3.71 -17.92 14.46
C LEU A 186 5.17 -18.04 14.91
N ARG A 187 5.75 -19.24 14.76
CA ARG A 187 7.13 -19.52 15.22
C ARG A 187 7.91 -20.33 14.19
N ASP A 188 9.20 -20.01 14.10
CA ASP A 188 10.24 -20.85 13.47
C ASP A 188 9.86 -21.37 12.07
N SER A 189 9.33 -20.46 11.24
CA SER A 189 8.99 -20.75 9.85
C SER A 189 10.24 -21.18 9.06
N PRO A 190 10.13 -22.16 8.12
CA PRO A 190 11.24 -22.56 7.26
C PRO A 190 11.62 -21.49 6.21
N PHE A 191 10.80 -20.46 6.03
CA PHE A 191 10.99 -19.33 5.10
C PHE A 191 10.14 -18.13 5.60
N TRP A 192 9.68 -17.24 4.71
CA TRP A 192 8.71 -16.19 5.02
C TRP A 192 7.53 -16.70 5.87
N THR A 193 7.20 -16.00 6.95
CA THR A 193 6.35 -16.54 8.02
C THR A 193 4.86 -16.36 7.77
N LEU A 194 4.46 -15.22 7.19
CA LEU A 194 3.06 -14.94 6.87
C LEU A 194 2.96 -14.23 5.51
N HIS A 195 2.99 -15.02 4.45
CA HIS A 195 2.89 -14.55 3.07
C HIS A 195 1.43 -14.52 2.60
N THR A 196 0.93 -13.32 2.29
CA THR A 196 -0.34 -13.11 1.59
C THR A 196 -0.07 -12.63 0.16
N TYR A 197 -0.51 -13.39 -0.83
CA TYR A 197 -0.22 -13.17 -2.26
C TYR A 197 -1.50 -12.90 -3.06
N ASP A 198 -1.58 -11.78 -3.80
CA ASP A 198 -2.77 -11.31 -4.56
C ASP A 198 -4.07 -11.37 -3.73
N CYS A 199 -3.98 -10.99 -2.46
CA CYS A 199 -5.11 -11.01 -1.53
C CYS A 199 -5.77 -9.62 -1.41
N LYS A 200 -7.09 -9.59 -1.16
CA LYS A 200 -7.86 -8.35 -1.04
C LYS A 200 -8.66 -8.25 0.26
N ASN A 201 -8.71 -7.07 0.87
CA ASN A 201 -9.40 -6.85 2.16
C ASN A 201 -8.87 -7.82 3.24
N VAL A 202 -7.62 -7.57 3.67
CA VAL A 202 -6.88 -8.42 4.62
C VAL A 202 -6.67 -7.67 5.92
N THR A 203 -7.07 -8.27 7.05
CA THR A 203 -6.74 -7.76 8.39
C THR A 203 -5.86 -8.77 9.12
N ILE A 204 -4.66 -8.35 9.52
CA ILE A 204 -3.77 -9.09 10.41
C ILE A 204 -3.68 -8.30 11.71
N SER A 205 -4.11 -8.87 12.83
CA SER A 205 -4.14 -8.11 14.10
C SER A 205 -3.89 -8.93 15.36
N GLU A 206 -3.17 -8.37 16.32
CA GLU A 206 -2.87 -9.05 17.60
C GLU A 206 -2.06 -10.35 17.38
N THR A 207 -1.22 -10.36 16.33
CA THR A 207 -0.38 -11.50 15.95
C THR A 207 1.04 -11.32 16.50
N THR A 208 1.59 -12.40 17.05
CA THR A 208 2.99 -12.47 17.49
C THR A 208 3.79 -13.33 16.50
N ILE A 209 4.92 -12.84 15.99
CA ILE A 209 5.81 -13.60 15.10
C ILE A 209 7.21 -13.66 15.70
N LEU A 210 7.72 -14.87 15.89
CA LEU A 210 9.05 -15.14 16.45
C LEU A 210 9.82 -16.07 15.50
N ALA A 211 10.97 -15.65 15.00
CA ALA A 211 11.86 -16.49 14.21
C ALA A 211 13.32 -16.30 14.68
N PRO A 212 14.24 -17.21 14.32
CA PRO A 212 15.65 -17.07 14.69
C PRO A 212 16.24 -15.74 14.20
N ILE A 213 16.69 -14.91 15.14
CA ILE A 213 17.16 -13.54 14.86
C ILE A 213 18.52 -13.50 14.14
N ALA A 214 19.20 -14.64 13.99
CA ALA A 214 20.42 -14.80 13.22
C ALA A 214 20.60 -16.27 12.82
N GLY A 215 21.42 -16.53 11.81
CA GLY A 215 21.79 -17.90 11.39
C GLY A 215 20.75 -18.62 10.52
N ALA A 216 19.49 -18.16 10.50
CA ALA A 216 18.46 -18.62 9.57
C ALA A 216 18.22 -17.56 8.47
N PRO A 217 18.27 -17.92 7.17
CA PRO A 217 17.97 -17.01 6.07
C PRO A 217 16.45 -16.80 5.92
N ASN A 218 16.04 -15.68 5.29
CA ASN A 218 14.67 -15.44 4.82
C ASN A 218 13.58 -15.64 5.89
N THR A 219 13.85 -15.23 7.13
CA THR A 219 12.93 -15.31 8.26
C THR A 219 11.95 -14.13 8.30
N ASP A 220 11.49 -13.68 7.14
CA ASP A 220 10.59 -12.54 6.99
C ASP A 220 9.29 -12.75 7.80
N GLY A 221 8.77 -11.67 8.40
CA GLY A 221 7.63 -11.73 9.32
C GLY A 221 6.28 -11.76 8.61
N ILE A 222 5.93 -10.65 7.94
CA ILE A 222 4.69 -10.54 7.17
C ILE A 222 5.00 -9.99 5.78
N ASP A 223 4.51 -10.68 4.75
CA ASP A 223 4.79 -10.38 3.35
C ASP A 223 3.47 -10.16 2.59
N PRO A 224 2.98 -8.91 2.49
CA PRO A 224 1.93 -8.54 1.55
C PRO A 224 2.54 -8.42 0.14
N ASP A 225 2.35 -9.45 -0.69
CA ASP A 225 2.74 -9.45 -2.10
C ASP A 225 1.51 -9.23 -2.98
N SER A 226 1.54 -8.20 -3.83
CA SER A 226 0.50 -7.87 -4.81
C SER A 226 -0.91 -7.69 -4.19
N CYS A 227 -0.97 -7.23 -2.93
CA CYS A 227 -2.21 -7.21 -2.12
C CYS A 227 -2.89 -5.84 -2.09
N GLU A 228 -4.22 -5.82 -1.99
CA GLU A 228 -5.03 -4.60 -2.01
C GLU A 228 -5.92 -4.45 -0.76
N ASN A 229 -5.91 -3.28 -0.12
CA ASN A 229 -6.68 -3.00 1.10
C ASN A 229 -6.24 -3.92 2.27
N VAL A 230 -5.03 -3.68 2.79
CA VAL A 230 -4.43 -4.48 3.87
C VAL A 230 -4.28 -3.65 5.15
N VAL A 231 -4.63 -4.21 6.30
CA VAL A 231 -4.40 -3.62 7.63
C VAL A 231 -3.61 -4.59 8.49
N ILE A 232 -2.41 -4.19 8.90
CA ILE A 232 -1.57 -4.90 9.87
C ILE A 232 -1.53 -4.06 11.14
N LYS A 233 -2.03 -4.58 12.28
CA LYS A 233 -2.11 -3.77 13.51
C LYS A 233 -1.90 -4.52 14.82
N ASN A 234 -1.39 -3.82 15.84
CA ASN A 234 -1.24 -4.37 17.20
C ASN A 234 -0.37 -5.66 17.24
N CYS A 235 0.64 -5.76 16.37
CA CYS A 235 1.46 -6.96 16.23
C CYS A 235 2.83 -6.81 16.93
N TYR A 236 3.41 -7.94 17.34
CA TYR A 236 4.80 -8.02 17.80
C TYR A 236 5.59 -8.96 16.88
N ILE A 237 6.72 -8.50 16.35
CA ILE A 237 7.53 -9.24 15.38
C ILE A 237 8.99 -9.21 15.82
N SER A 238 9.62 -10.39 15.95
CA SER A 238 11.04 -10.53 16.28
C SER A 238 11.67 -11.60 15.41
N VAL A 239 12.46 -11.17 14.41
CA VAL A 239 12.94 -12.01 13.32
C VAL A 239 14.39 -11.71 12.92
N GLY A 240 14.98 -12.56 12.08
CA GLY A 240 16.26 -12.30 11.44
C GLY A 240 16.12 -11.33 10.27
N ASP A 241 15.26 -11.66 9.29
CA ASP A 241 15.10 -10.88 8.06
C ASP A 241 14.11 -9.70 8.22
N ASP A 242 13.33 -9.34 7.20
CA ASP A 242 12.40 -8.20 7.26
C ASP A 242 11.23 -8.45 8.22
N GLY A 243 10.93 -7.49 9.11
CA GLY A 243 9.78 -7.61 10.02
C GLY A 243 8.44 -7.57 9.27
N ILE A 244 8.29 -6.60 8.38
CA ILE A 244 7.21 -6.55 7.38
C ILE A 244 7.82 -6.17 6.03
N ALA A 245 7.62 -6.98 4.99
CA ALA A 245 8.14 -6.75 3.64
C ALA A 245 6.99 -6.61 2.63
N ILE A 246 6.73 -5.39 2.17
CA ILE A 246 5.73 -5.15 1.12
C ILE A 246 6.36 -5.44 -0.25
N LYS A 247 5.75 -6.38 -0.99
CA LYS A 247 6.20 -6.89 -2.29
C LYS A 247 5.09 -6.77 -3.34
N SER A 248 5.44 -7.01 -4.60
CA SER A 248 4.51 -7.09 -5.74
C SER A 248 5.18 -7.83 -6.91
N GLY A 249 5.71 -9.03 -6.69
CA GLY A 249 6.47 -9.80 -7.68
C GLY A 249 7.82 -9.21 -8.12
N TRP A 250 8.59 -10.00 -8.86
CA TRP A 250 10.01 -9.74 -9.15
C TRP A 250 10.30 -9.67 -10.66
N ASP A 251 10.96 -8.58 -11.09
CA ASP A 251 11.43 -8.28 -12.45
C ASP A 251 10.37 -8.59 -13.53
N GLN A 252 10.74 -9.27 -14.62
CA GLN A 252 9.84 -9.56 -15.75
C GLN A 252 8.60 -10.35 -15.32
N TYR A 253 8.67 -11.15 -14.26
CA TYR A 253 7.52 -11.90 -13.74
C TYR A 253 6.52 -10.97 -13.03
N GLY A 254 7.01 -10.05 -12.20
CA GLY A 254 6.16 -9.03 -11.56
C GLY A 254 5.58 -8.03 -12.56
N ILE A 255 6.38 -7.60 -13.53
CA ILE A 255 5.95 -6.71 -14.63
C ILE A 255 4.85 -7.37 -15.47
N ALA A 256 5.05 -8.63 -15.88
CA ALA A 256 4.06 -9.37 -16.68
C ALA A 256 2.79 -9.70 -15.88
N TYR A 257 2.89 -9.88 -14.56
CA TYR A 257 1.74 -10.08 -13.68
C TYR A 257 0.95 -8.78 -13.49
N GLY A 258 1.63 -7.63 -13.35
CA GLY A 258 1.02 -6.30 -13.38
C GLY A 258 0.09 -5.99 -12.22
N ARG A 259 0.31 -6.60 -11.05
CA ARG A 259 -0.51 -6.44 -9.83
C ARG A 259 0.27 -5.69 -8.76
N PRO A 260 -0.14 -4.47 -8.38
CA PRO A 260 0.54 -3.73 -7.32
C PRO A 260 0.13 -4.20 -5.93
N SER A 261 0.97 -3.92 -4.94
CA SER A 261 0.55 -3.85 -3.54
C SER A 261 0.08 -2.42 -3.22
N ALA A 262 -1.20 -2.24 -2.87
CA ALA A 262 -1.82 -0.92 -2.75
C ALA A 262 -2.79 -0.79 -1.57
N ASN A 263 -2.90 0.44 -1.04
CA ASN A 263 -3.74 0.76 0.13
C ASN A 263 -3.43 -0.14 1.34
N ILE A 264 -2.23 0.03 1.92
CA ILE A 264 -1.72 -0.78 3.03
C ILE A 264 -1.52 0.11 4.26
N ILE A 265 -2.09 -0.28 5.40
CA ILE A 265 -1.93 0.38 6.69
C ILE A 265 -1.20 -0.55 7.65
N ILE A 266 -0.06 -0.11 8.18
CA ILE A 266 0.70 -0.74 9.26
C ILE A 266 0.60 0.18 10.47
N GLN A 267 -0.05 -0.26 11.57
CA GLN A 267 -0.31 0.60 12.72
C GLN A 267 -0.08 -0.08 14.08
N ASN A 268 0.57 0.60 15.04
CA ASN A 268 0.80 0.09 16.40
C ASN A 268 1.57 -1.25 16.40
N VAL A 269 2.74 -1.30 15.75
CA VAL A 269 3.55 -2.53 15.62
C VAL A 269 4.89 -2.37 16.32
N VAL A 270 5.31 -3.39 17.07
CA VAL A 270 6.64 -3.49 17.69
C VAL A 270 7.48 -4.49 16.91
N ILE A 271 8.66 -4.09 16.44
CA ILE A 271 9.49 -4.88 15.53
C ILE A 271 10.95 -4.94 15.99
N ARG A 272 11.52 -6.15 15.93
CA ARG A 272 12.96 -6.40 15.96
C ARG A 272 13.39 -7.19 14.71
N SER A 273 14.34 -6.64 13.95
CA SER A 273 14.95 -7.26 12.75
C SER A 273 16.46 -7.12 12.79
N MET A 274 17.17 -8.23 13.01
CA MET A 274 18.61 -8.22 13.32
C MET A 274 19.53 -8.28 12.08
N VAL A 275 19.03 -8.71 10.92
CA VAL A 275 19.79 -8.81 9.66
C VAL A 275 19.31 -7.79 8.62
N SER A 276 18.00 -7.52 8.55
CA SER A 276 17.37 -6.81 7.42
C SER A 276 16.81 -5.43 7.82
N ALA A 277 15.49 -5.22 7.85
CA ALA A 277 14.83 -3.99 8.32
C ALA A 277 13.53 -4.26 9.11
N GLY A 278 13.11 -3.30 9.93
CA GLY A 278 11.84 -3.37 10.65
C GLY A 278 10.64 -3.39 9.69
N VAL A 279 10.52 -2.36 8.85
CA VAL A 279 9.57 -2.33 7.72
C VAL A 279 10.34 -2.07 6.43
N SER A 280 10.13 -2.92 5.41
CA SER A 280 10.77 -2.84 4.11
C SER A 280 9.73 -2.82 2.98
N ILE A 281 10.06 -2.11 1.90
CA ILE A 281 9.38 -2.21 0.61
C ILE A 281 10.38 -2.74 -0.42
N GLY A 282 9.94 -3.70 -1.24
CA GLY A 282 10.77 -4.40 -2.22
C GLY A 282 11.55 -5.57 -1.62
N SER A 283 12.55 -6.13 -2.32
CA SER A 283 13.10 -5.64 -3.59
C SER A 283 12.18 -5.96 -4.76
N GLU A 284 11.39 -7.01 -4.60
CA GLU A 284 10.38 -7.55 -5.47
C GLU A 284 9.18 -6.58 -5.47
N MET A 285 9.30 -5.43 -6.14
CA MET A 285 8.27 -4.38 -6.25
C MET A 285 7.80 -4.14 -7.70
N SER A 286 7.89 -5.16 -8.55
CA SER A 286 7.82 -5.04 -10.02
C SER A 286 6.41 -4.90 -10.63
N GLY A 287 5.37 -5.25 -9.89
CA GLY A 287 3.98 -4.87 -10.15
C GLY A 287 3.59 -3.47 -9.63
N GLY A 288 4.46 -2.84 -8.84
CA GLY A 288 4.27 -1.53 -8.21
C GLY A 288 3.82 -1.59 -6.74
N VAL A 289 4.20 -0.58 -5.96
CA VAL A 289 3.73 -0.40 -4.57
C VAL A 289 3.26 1.04 -4.38
N SER A 290 2.02 1.23 -3.92
CA SER A 290 1.50 2.58 -3.62
C SER A 290 0.62 2.68 -2.38
N ASP A 291 0.46 3.92 -1.91
CA ASP A 291 -0.55 4.32 -0.93
C ASP A 291 -0.43 3.52 0.38
N VAL A 292 0.78 3.57 0.95
CA VAL A 292 1.16 2.87 2.17
C VAL A 292 1.29 3.84 3.34
N LEU A 293 0.58 3.58 4.42
CA LEU A 293 0.72 4.29 5.71
C LEU A 293 1.38 3.37 6.73
N VAL A 294 2.51 3.80 7.28
CA VAL A 294 3.22 3.16 8.39
C VAL A 294 3.21 4.12 9.57
N GLU A 295 2.40 3.83 10.60
CA GLU A 295 2.11 4.76 11.68
C GLU A 295 2.24 4.12 13.07
N ASN A 296 2.75 4.84 14.07
CA ASN A 296 2.89 4.33 15.45
C ASN A 296 3.72 3.04 15.53
N VAL A 297 4.88 3.00 14.87
CA VAL A 297 5.76 1.81 14.84
C VAL A 297 6.96 2.01 15.75
N HIS A 298 7.30 0.98 16.53
CA HIS A 298 8.51 0.94 17.35
C HIS A 298 9.48 -0.11 16.80
N VAL A 299 10.64 0.32 16.29
CA VAL A 299 11.69 -0.59 15.81
C VAL A 299 12.87 -0.52 16.78
N TRP A 300 13.21 -1.64 17.42
CA TRP A 300 14.22 -1.71 18.47
C TRP A 300 15.26 -2.80 18.20
N ASP A 301 16.48 -2.66 18.73
CA ASP A 301 17.61 -3.59 18.58
C ASP A 301 17.71 -4.19 17.16
N SER A 302 17.75 -3.32 16.15
CA SER A 302 17.54 -3.70 14.75
C SER A 302 18.63 -3.20 13.80
N ARG A 303 18.81 -3.90 12.69
CA ARG A 303 19.79 -3.52 11.67
C ARG A 303 19.37 -2.27 10.91
N ARG A 304 18.10 -2.19 10.50
CA ARG A 304 17.53 -1.01 9.82
C ARG A 304 16.12 -0.73 10.36
N GLY A 305 15.74 0.55 10.42
CA GLY A 305 14.40 0.97 10.86
C GLY A 305 13.37 0.74 9.76
N VAL A 306 13.35 1.68 8.81
CA VAL A 306 12.48 1.62 7.61
C VAL A 306 13.32 1.62 6.33
N ARG A 307 12.92 0.80 5.35
CA ARG A 307 13.69 0.54 4.13
C ARG A 307 12.83 0.58 2.85
N ILE A 308 13.42 1.09 1.77
CA ILE A 308 13.02 0.78 0.39
C ILE A 308 14.25 0.19 -0.33
N LYS A 309 14.09 -0.97 -0.98
CA LYS A 309 15.15 -1.63 -1.78
C LYS A 309 14.62 -1.86 -3.21
N THR A 310 15.42 -1.53 -4.22
CA THR A 310 15.11 -1.73 -5.65
C THR A 310 16.38 -1.67 -6.52
N ALA A 311 16.26 -1.94 -7.82
CA ALA A 311 17.34 -1.90 -8.81
C ALA A 311 16.79 -1.66 -10.24
N PRO A 312 17.63 -1.27 -11.21
CA PRO A 312 17.30 -1.43 -12.63
C PRO A 312 16.92 -2.88 -12.93
N GLY A 313 15.91 -3.13 -13.76
CA GLY A 313 15.31 -4.46 -13.92
C GLY A 313 13.93 -4.58 -13.27
N ARG A 314 13.70 -3.90 -12.15
CA ARG A 314 12.46 -4.00 -11.39
C ARG A 314 11.27 -3.35 -12.07
N GLY A 315 11.46 -2.26 -12.80
CA GLY A 315 10.37 -1.48 -13.41
C GLY A 315 9.38 -0.90 -12.39
N ALA A 316 8.18 -0.55 -12.87
CA ALA A 316 7.07 -0.03 -12.07
C ALA A 316 7.46 1.13 -11.13
N TYR A 317 6.98 1.11 -9.88
CA TYR A 317 7.06 2.26 -8.97
C TYR A 317 7.00 1.87 -7.48
N VAL A 318 7.58 2.71 -6.62
CA VAL A 318 7.20 2.85 -5.20
C VAL A 318 6.78 4.30 -4.99
N SER A 319 5.50 4.54 -4.70
CA SER A 319 4.95 5.89 -4.60
C SER A 319 3.96 6.08 -3.45
N ASN A 320 3.74 7.33 -3.04
CA ASN A 320 2.75 7.71 -2.01
C ASN A 320 2.94 6.95 -0.68
N ILE A 321 4.15 6.97 -0.14
CA ILE A 321 4.51 6.27 1.11
C ILE A 321 4.55 7.28 2.26
N ALA A 322 3.85 6.99 3.37
CA ALA A 322 3.80 7.84 4.55
C ALA A 322 4.26 7.09 5.80
N TYR A 323 5.41 7.49 6.34
CA TYR A 323 5.92 7.06 7.63
C TYR A 323 5.61 8.12 8.69
N ARG A 324 4.91 7.75 9.77
CA ARG A 324 4.42 8.67 10.81
C ARG A 324 4.64 8.12 12.22
N ASN A 325 5.03 8.98 13.16
CA ASN A 325 5.18 8.61 14.57
C ASN A 325 5.96 7.29 14.75
N ILE A 326 7.20 7.26 14.24
CA ILE A 326 8.06 6.08 14.31
C ILE A 326 9.15 6.31 15.35
N SER A 327 9.29 5.37 16.27
CA SER A 327 10.35 5.36 17.27
C SER A 327 11.41 4.32 16.92
N LEU A 328 12.68 4.74 16.93
CA LEU A 328 13.84 3.92 16.56
C LEU A 328 14.81 3.82 17.74
N GLU A 329 14.94 2.63 18.33
CA GLU A 329 15.87 2.40 19.44
C GLU A 329 17.01 1.45 19.06
N ASN A 330 18.26 1.87 19.29
CA ASN A 330 19.45 1.04 19.06
C ASN A 330 19.55 0.47 17.63
N VAL A 331 19.16 1.27 16.64
CA VAL A 331 19.10 0.86 15.23
C VAL A 331 20.40 1.23 14.50
N ARG A 332 21.01 0.31 13.73
CA ARG A 332 22.25 0.65 12.99
C ARG A 332 22.00 1.71 11.90
N VAL A 333 20.95 1.59 11.10
CA VAL A 333 20.55 2.60 10.10
C VAL A 333 19.06 2.94 10.24
N GLY A 334 18.70 4.19 10.52
CA GLY A 334 17.31 4.57 10.80
C GLY A 334 16.40 4.46 9.58
N ILE A 335 16.62 5.34 8.61
CA ILE A 335 15.90 5.40 7.33
C ILE A 335 16.88 5.05 6.21
N VAL A 336 16.49 4.15 5.30
CA VAL A 336 17.35 3.78 4.18
C VAL A 336 16.57 3.55 2.88
N ILE A 337 17.09 4.10 1.78
CA ILE A 337 16.63 3.79 0.43
C ILE A 337 17.86 3.37 -0.39
N LYS A 338 17.74 2.27 -1.12
CA LYS A 338 18.78 1.75 -2.03
C LYS A 338 18.17 1.41 -3.39
N THR A 339 18.72 1.98 -4.45
CA THR A 339 18.37 1.72 -5.85
C THR A 339 19.42 0.87 -6.59
N ASP A 340 20.30 0.20 -5.84
CA ASP A 340 21.41 -0.64 -6.28
C ASP A 340 21.31 -2.07 -5.71
N TYR A 341 20.09 -2.55 -5.44
CA TYR A 341 19.81 -3.88 -4.91
C TYR A 341 19.77 -4.92 -6.05
N ASN A 342 20.90 -5.08 -6.74
CA ASN A 342 21.05 -5.75 -8.03
C ASN A 342 21.02 -7.30 -7.94
N GLU A 343 20.04 -7.85 -7.23
CA GLU A 343 19.71 -9.27 -7.20
C GLU A 343 18.57 -9.52 -8.21
N HIS A 344 18.68 -10.56 -9.05
CA HIS A 344 17.71 -10.90 -10.10
C HIS A 344 17.40 -12.40 -10.05
N PRO A 345 16.19 -12.86 -10.47
CA PRO A 345 15.83 -14.27 -10.41
C PRO A 345 16.57 -15.10 -11.47
N ASP A 346 16.92 -14.45 -12.59
CA ASP A 346 17.64 -14.98 -13.74
C ASP A 346 18.18 -13.83 -14.61
N GLU A 347 18.85 -14.15 -15.72
CA GLU A 347 19.42 -13.21 -16.70
C GLU A 347 18.38 -12.61 -17.68
N GLY A 348 17.09 -12.91 -17.51
CA GLY A 348 16.00 -12.53 -18.41
C GLY A 348 15.30 -11.20 -18.08
N PHE A 349 15.75 -10.50 -17.02
CA PHE A 349 15.26 -9.17 -16.69
C PHE A 349 15.63 -8.13 -17.75
N ASP A 350 14.85 -7.06 -17.88
CA ASP A 350 15.19 -5.92 -18.76
C ASP A 350 15.90 -4.84 -17.94
N PRO A 351 17.23 -4.61 -18.11
CA PRO A 351 17.94 -3.57 -17.35
C PRO A 351 17.40 -2.15 -17.57
N LYS A 352 16.60 -1.92 -18.63
CA LYS A 352 15.94 -0.64 -18.93
C LYS A 352 14.61 -0.46 -18.20
N ALA A 353 14.08 -1.51 -17.57
CA ALA A 353 12.94 -1.42 -16.67
C ALA A 353 13.38 -0.75 -15.36
N VAL A 354 13.46 0.58 -15.38
CA VAL A 354 13.84 1.39 -14.22
C VAL A 354 12.62 1.74 -13.36
N PRO A 355 12.66 1.56 -12.03
CA PRO A 355 11.59 1.92 -11.11
C PRO A 355 11.46 3.43 -10.90
N ILE A 356 10.24 3.92 -10.69
CA ILE A 356 9.98 5.29 -10.23
C ILE A 356 9.87 5.30 -8.71
N ILE A 357 10.66 6.13 -8.02
CA ILE A 357 10.65 6.23 -6.54
C ILE A 357 10.31 7.67 -6.14
N GLU A 358 9.08 7.92 -5.70
CA GLU A 358 8.61 9.29 -5.42
C GLU A 358 7.53 9.41 -4.33
N ASN A 359 7.25 10.65 -3.89
CA ASN A 359 6.18 10.98 -2.95
C ASN A 359 6.30 10.21 -1.61
N ILE A 360 7.47 10.28 -0.99
CA ILE A 360 7.78 9.58 0.28
C ILE A 360 7.83 10.62 1.40
N SER A 361 7.09 10.40 2.48
CA SER A 361 7.03 11.31 3.62
C SER A 361 7.42 10.64 4.93
N TYR A 362 8.19 11.36 5.75
CA TYR A 362 8.64 10.99 7.07
C TYR A 362 8.21 12.10 8.04
N THR A 363 7.30 11.80 8.98
CA THR A 363 6.74 12.77 9.93
C THR A 363 6.80 12.27 11.36
N SER A 364 7.29 13.09 12.30
CA SER A 364 7.44 12.71 13.72
C SER A 364 8.24 11.43 13.88
N ILE A 365 9.45 11.41 13.31
CA ILE A 365 10.37 10.26 13.41
C ILE A 365 11.41 10.56 14.48
N HIS A 366 11.41 9.77 15.55
CA HIS A 366 12.30 9.96 16.70
C HIS A 366 13.18 8.74 16.90
N GLY A 367 14.46 8.94 17.23
CA GLY A 367 15.38 7.81 17.34
C GLY A 367 16.58 8.07 18.23
N HIS A 368 16.83 7.13 19.15
CA HIS A 368 17.92 7.16 20.11
C HIS A 368 18.88 5.99 19.87
N ARG A 369 20.19 6.24 20.03
CA ARG A 369 21.26 5.28 19.69
C ARG A 369 21.25 4.83 18.21
N VAL A 370 20.78 5.69 17.30
CA VAL A 370 20.78 5.37 15.86
C VAL A 370 22.11 5.77 15.22
N ARG A 371 22.89 4.79 14.72
CA ARG A 371 24.28 5.03 14.25
C ARG A 371 24.34 5.82 12.93
N VAL A 372 23.45 5.54 11.98
CA VAL A 372 23.28 6.29 10.72
C VAL A 372 21.80 6.66 10.58
N PRO A 373 21.38 7.89 10.94
CA PRO A 373 19.97 8.29 10.90
C PRO A 373 19.31 8.13 9.53
N VAL A 374 19.95 8.59 8.46
CA VAL A 374 19.39 8.54 7.10
C VAL A 374 20.46 8.22 6.07
N ARG A 375 20.17 7.26 5.19
CA ARG A 375 20.96 6.96 3.99
C ARG A 375 20.04 6.71 2.79
N ILE A 376 19.86 7.72 1.95
CA ILE A 376 19.06 7.61 0.72
C ILE A 376 20.01 7.62 -0.48
N GLN A 377 20.10 6.48 -1.16
CA GLN A 377 20.87 6.30 -2.39
C GLN A 377 19.93 6.09 -3.57
N GLY A 378 19.73 7.15 -4.36
CA GLY A 378 19.30 7.04 -5.75
C GLY A 378 20.49 6.96 -6.71
N SER A 379 20.18 6.90 -7.99
CA SER A 379 21.12 7.05 -9.11
C SER A 379 20.62 8.09 -10.12
N ALA A 380 21.40 8.38 -11.17
CA ALA A 380 20.93 9.23 -12.27
C ALA A 380 19.73 8.61 -13.02
N GLU A 381 19.66 7.28 -13.05
CA GLU A 381 18.59 6.50 -13.68
C GLU A 381 17.38 6.35 -12.76
N ILE A 382 17.61 6.19 -11.45
CA ILE A 382 16.59 6.02 -10.41
C ILE A 382 16.76 7.13 -9.35
N PRO A 383 16.43 8.40 -9.68
CA PRO A 383 16.44 9.49 -8.72
C PRO A 383 15.26 9.35 -7.73
N VAL A 384 15.51 9.60 -6.45
CA VAL A 384 14.47 9.56 -5.41
C VAL A 384 13.84 10.95 -5.27
N LYS A 385 12.55 11.08 -5.63
CA LYS A 385 11.88 12.37 -5.81
C LYS A 385 10.83 12.66 -4.74
N ASN A 386 10.53 13.96 -4.55
CA ASN A 386 9.51 14.46 -3.64
C ASN A 386 9.56 13.80 -2.23
N VAL A 387 10.77 13.69 -1.67
CA VAL A 387 10.95 13.20 -0.29
C VAL A 387 10.67 14.34 0.68
N THR A 388 9.78 14.14 1.65
CA THR A 388 9.47 15.14 2.68
C THR A 388 9.88 14.64 4.06
N PHE A 389 10.69 15.41 4.78
CA PHE A 389 10.95 15.23 6.21
C PHE A 389 10.28 16.36 7.00
N HIS A 390 9.60 16.04 8.10
CA HIS A 390 8.91 17.01 8.95
C HIS A 390 8.93 16.52 10.40
N ASP A 391 9.34 17.35 11.35
CA ASP A 391 9.45 16.97 12.78
C ASP A 391 10.25 15.66 12.97
N MET A 392 11.58 15.74 12.94
CA MET A 392 12.43 14.55 13.03
C MET A 392 13.63 14.76 13.94
N SER A 393 13.92 13.78 14.80
CA SER A 393 15.11 13.77 15.63
C SER A 393 15.61 12.34 15.83
N VAL A 394 16.54 11.93 14.96
CA VAL A 394 17.06 10.55 14.95
C VAL A 394 18.58 10.60 15.02
N GLY A 395 19.20 9.94 16.01
CA GLY A 395 20.65 9.73 15.99
C GLY A 395 21.34 9.58 17.33
N ILE A 396 22.59 10.05 17.37
CA ILE A 396 23.45 10.15 18.55
C ILE A 396 23.96 11.59 18.58
N VAL A 397 23.70 12.30 19.68
CA VAL A 397 24.05 13.73 19.84
C VAL A 397 25.56 13.98 19.77
N ASP A 398 26.36 13.01 20.19
CA ASP A 398 27.82 13.13 20.39
C ASP A 398 28.68 12.59 19.22
N ARG A 399 28.17 12.62 17.97
CA ARG A 399 28.97 12.28 16.77
C ARG A 399 29.15 13.46 15.83
N LYS A 400 30.41 13.77 15.50
CA LYS A 400 30.82 14.94 14.69
C LYS A 400 30.71 14.76 13.17
N ASN A 401 30.40 13.57 12.66
CA ASN A 401 30.44 13.27 11.22
C ASN A 401 29.04 13.38 10.57
N HIS A 402 28.99 13.67 9.26
CA HIS A 402 27.74 13.69 8.48
C HIS A 402 27.10 12.31 8.43
N VAL A 403 26.04 12.12 9.22
CA VAL A 403 25.26 10.86 9.30
C VAL A 403 23.87 10.95 8.63
N PHE A 404 23.56 12.10 7.99
CA PHE A 404 22.48 12.23 7.01
C PHE A 404 23.12 12.18 5.61
N GLN A 405 22.89 11.11 4.87
CA GLN A 405 23.52 10.83 3.57
C GLN A 405 22.48 10.76 2.46
N CYS A 406 22.70 11.48 1.36
CA CYS A 406 21.81 11.55 0.20
C CYS A 406 22.61 11.54 -1.11
N SER A 407 22.19 10.74 -2.08
CA SER A 407 22.69 10.74 -3.46
C SER A 407 21.49 10.69 -4.42
N PHE A 408 21.45 11.56 -5.44
CA PHE A 408 20.33 11.71 -6.39
C PHE A 408 18.93 11.81 -5.73
N VAL A 409 18.84 12.62 -4.66
CA VAL A 409 17.59 12.87 -3.93
C VAL A 409 17.07 14.27 -4.24
N GLN A 410 15.75 14.41 -4.38
CA GLN A 410 15.04 15.68 -4.49
C GLN A 410 13.87 15.70 -3.51
N GLY A 411 13.65 16.83 -2.85
CA GLY A 411 12.62 16.92 -1.82
C GLY A 411 12.79 18.13 -0.91
N GLN A 412 12.15 18.06 0.26
CA GLN A 412 12.03 19.16 1.19
C GLN A 412 12.12 18.70 2.65
N VAL A 413 12.48 19.65 3.51
CA VAL A 413 12.46 19.58 4.96
C VAL A 413 11.57 20.68 5.46
N ILE A 414 10.66 20.36 6.38
CA ILE A 414 9.76 21.32 7.01
C ILE A 414 10.03 21.31 8.51
N GLY A 415 10.27 22.48 9.10
CA GLY A 415 10.44 22.62 10.54
C GLY A 415 11.72 21.99 11.08
N TYR A 416 11.68 21.50 12.32
CA TYR A 416 12.84 20.89 12.98
C TYR A 416 13.20 19.50 12.41
N VAL A 417 14.44 19.34 11.95
CA VAL A 417 15.04 18.03 11.60
C VAL A 417 16.47 17.93 12.13
N PHE A 418 16.75 16.86 12.88
CA PHE A 418 18.07 16.46 13.35
C PHE A 418 18.38 15.00 12.93
N PRO A 419 19.61 14.70 12.46
CA PRO A 419 20.75 15.58 12.17
C PRO A 419 20.49 16.57 11.03
N VAL A 420 21.42 17.49 10.81
CA VAL A 420 21.35 18.50 9.72
C VAL A 420 21.10 17.80 8.37
N PRO A 421 20.02 18.16 7.64
CA PRO A 421 19.69 17.53 6.37
C PRO A 421 20.69 17.78 5.25
N CYS A 422 20.66 16.90 4.25
CA CYS A 422 21.39 17.04 2.99
C CYS A 422 21.07 18.37 2.27
N LYS A 423 22.05 18.93 1.56
CA LYS A 423 21.90 20.16 0.78
C LYS A 423 20.98 20.02 -0.46
N ASN A 424 20.65 18.79 -0.83
CA ASN A 424 19.75 18.44 -1.93
C ASN A 424 18.26 18.66 -1.60
N LEU A 425 17.93 19.01 -0.36
CA LEU A 425 16.56 19.21 0.12
C LEU A 425 16.31 20.70 0.38
N ASP A 426 15.21 21.24 -0.14
CA ASP A 426 14.75 22.58 0.20
C ASP A 426 14.38 22.63 1.68
N GLN A 427 14.72 23.70 2.40
CA GLN A 427 14.45 23.83 3.83
C GLN A 427 13.41 24.93 4.06
N TYR A 428 12.30 24.55 4.68
CA TYR A 428 11.18 25.42 5.03
C TYR A 428 11.05 25.48 6.56
N ASN A 429 10.62 26.63 7.09
CA ASN A 429 10.29 26.76 8.50
C ASN A 429 8.92 26.14 8.84
N GLU A 430 8.53 26.19 10.12
CA GLU A 430 7.22 25.69 10.61
C GLU A 430 6.00 26.36 9.93
N ARG A 431 6.18 27.56 9.36
CA ARG A 431 5.14 28.29 8.60
C ARG A 431 5.12 27.93 7.10
N ARG A 432 5.98 27.01 6.67
CA ARG A 432 6.22 26.64 5.26
C ARG A 432 6.75 27.78 4.39
N GLU A 433 7.48 28.72 5.00
CA GLU A 433 8.24 29.75 4.28
C GLU A 433 9.63 29.18 3.94
N LEU A 434 10.09 29.36 2.70
CA LEU A 434 11.39 28.84 2.24
C LEU A 434 12.53 29.59 2.95
N VAL A 435 13.33 28.86 3.73
CA VAL A 435 14.51 29.38 4.46
C VAL A 435 15.78 29.19 3.66
N LYS A 436 15.90 28.07 2.94
CA LYS A 436 17.08 27.72 2.16
C LYS A 436 16.70 26.87 0.96
N GLN A 437 17.02 27.34 -0.24
CA GLN A 437 16.87 26.55 -1.46
C GLN A 437 17.94 25.47 -1.54
N SER A 438 17.56 24.31 -2.06
CA SER A 438 18.44 23.18 -2.34
C SER A 438 19.51 23.54 -3.37
N THR A 439 20.68 22.91 -3.22
CA THR A 439 21.72 22.89 -4.25
C THR A 439 21.77 21.51 -4.86
N PHE A 440 21.61 21.41 -6.18
CA PHE A 440 21.64 20.12 -6.87
C PHE A 440 23.07 19.56 -6.90
N GLN A 441 23.36 18.64 -5.99
CA GLN A 441 24.65 17.96 -5.90
C GLN A 441 24.45 16.47 -6.22
N ASN A 442 24.77 16.07 -7.45
CA ASN A 442 24.85 14.67 -7.90
C ASN A 442 26.13 14.00 -7.37
N ILE A 443 26.32 14.05 -6.05
CA ILE A 443 27.52 13.57 -5.38
C ILE A 443 27.20 12.23 -4.71
N SER A 444 27.88 11.18 -5.15
CA SER A 444 27.75 9.82 -4.63
C SER A 444 28.61 9.55 -3.38
N ASP A 445 28.71 10.52 -2.47
CA ASP A 445 29.52 10.44 -1.24
C ASP A 445 28.76 9.72 -0.10
N ILE A 446 28.34 8.48 -0.37
CA ILE A 446 27.73 7.63 0.66
C ILE A 446 28.83 6.82 1.34
N ASP A 447 29.22 7.25 2.54
CA ASP A 447 30.23 6.55 3.33
C ASP A 447 29.66 5.25 3.94
N TYR A 448 30.19 4.12 3.47
CA TYR A 448 29.86 2.76 3.87
C TYR A 448 30.66 2.23 5.07
N SER A 449 31.66 2.96 5.57
CA SER A 449 32.54 2.52 6.67
C SER A 449 31.85 2.41 8.04
N PHE A 450 30.58 2.85 8.15
CA PHE A 450 29.80 2.90 9.39
C PHE A 450 28.81 1.72 9.58
#